data_AF-D4K2S1-F1
#
_entry.id   AF-D4K2S1-F1
#
_cell.length_a   1.000
_cell.length_b   1.000
_cell.length_c   1.000
_cell.angle_alpha   90.00
_cell.angle_beta   90.00
_cell.angle_gamma   90.00
#
_symmetry.space_group_name_H-M   'P 1'
#
loop_
_entity.id
_entity.type
_entity.pdbx_description
1 polymer ?
#
loop_
_entity_poly.entity_id
_entity_poly.type
_entity_poly.pdbx_seq_one_letter_code
_entity_poly.pdbx_strand_id
1 'polypeptide(L)' 'MLYPRTDAEAGYPDPPVCPICHQRCDTIYRAEDGTIVGCDRCIEAADAWEVNECFPEKE' A
#
# COMPACT_ATOMS: atom_id res chain seq x y z
N MET A 1 -15.65 -10.71 27.57
CA MET A 1 -14.99 -11.06 26.29
C MET A 1 -13.59 -10.48 26.32
N LEU A 2 -12.70 -11.14 27.05
CA LEU A 2 -11.29 -10.77 27.15
C LEU A 2 -10.55 -11.94 26.53
N TYR A 3 -10.12 -11.80 25.27
CA TYR A 3 -9.26 -12.81 24.64
C TYR A 3 -7.92 -12.78 25.37
N PRO A 4 -7.50 -13.90 25.99
CA PRO A 4 -6.28 -13.94 26.78
C PRO A 4 -5.07 -13.71 25.87
N ARG A 5 -4.21 -12.78 26.31
CA ARG A 5 -2.89 -12.47 25.78
C ARG A 5 -1.99 -13.71 25.84
N THR A 6 -1.89 -14.46 24.75
CA THR A 6 -0.81 -15.44 24.53
C THR A 6 -0.59 -15.60 23.02
N ASP A 7 -0.15 -14.54 22.35
CA ASP A 7 0.18 -14.58 20.91
C ASP A 7 1.55 -15.23 20.65
N ALA A 8 2.24 -15.72 21.69
CA ALA A 8 3.57 -16.31 21.61
C ALA A 8 3.60 -17.74 21.02
N GLU A 9 2.46 -18.35 20.71
CA GLU A 9 2.37 -19.79 20.38
C GLU A 9 1.55 -20.13 19.13
N ALA A 10 1.30 -19.13 18.27
CA ALA A 10 0.73 -19.37 16.95
C ALA A 10 1.64 -18.69 15.93
N GLY A 11 2.35 -19.48 15.12
CA GLY A 11 3.34 -19.04 14.13
C GLY A 11 2.77 -18.21 12.97
N TYR A 12 2.00 -17.18 13.27
CA TYR A 12 1.56 -16.19 12.31
C TYR A 12 2.64 -15.11 12.21
N PRO A 13 3.16 -14.82 11.01
CA PRO A 13 4.13 -13.76 10.83
C PRO A 13 3.53 -12.41 11.24
N ASP A 14 4.40 -11.50 11.70
CA ASP A 14 4.00 -10.11 11.93
C ASP A 14 3.31 -9.53 10.69
N PRO A 15 2.26 -8.72 10.88
CA PRO A 15 1.53 -8.15 9.76
C PRO A 15 2.45 -7.24 8.93
N PRO A 16 2.39 -7.32 7.59
CA PRO A 16 3.23 -6.52 6.72
C PRO A 16 2.97 -5.01 6.90
N VAL A 17 4.02 -4.22 6.68
CA VAL A 17 3.99 -2.74 6.77
C VAL A 17 4.49 -2.10 5.48
N CYS A 18 3.89 -0.96 5.13
CA CYS A 18 4.33 -0.18 3.98
C CYS A 18 5.70 0.47 4.28
N PRO A 19 6.72 0.34 3.42
CA PRO A 19 8.00 1.01 3.62
C PRO A 19 7.94 2.53 3.42
N ILE A 20 6.83 3.06 2.87
CA ILE A 20 6.67 4.50 2.60
C ILE A 20 6.03 5.23 3.79
N CYS A 21 4.89 4.73 4.28
CA CYS A 21 4.15 5.35 5.39
C CYS A 21 4.30 4.61 6.73
N HIS A 22 4.98 3.45 6.75
CA HIS A 22 5.16 2.59 7.92
C HIS A 22 3.87 2.12 8.60
N GLN A 23 2.74 2.20 7.89
CA GLN A 23 1.47 1.68 8.37
C GLN A 23 1.27 0.23 7.95
N ARG A 24 0.53 -0.52 8.76
CA ARG A 24 0.09 -1.87 8.43
C ARG A 24 -0.85 -1.81 7.22
N CYS A 25 -0.53 -2.61 6.20
CA CYS A 25 -1.28 -2.69 4.95
C CYS A 25 -1.11 -4.08 4.33
N ASP A 26 -2.17 -4.60 3.71
CA ASP A 26 -2.16 -5.92 3.08
C ASP A 26 -1.73 -5.86 1.60
N THR A 27 -1.80 -4.68 0.97
CA THR A 27 -1.50 -4.49 -0.46
C THR A 27 -0.37 -3.48 -0.67
N ILE A 28 0.64 -3.87 -1.46
CA ILE A 28 1.74 -3.01 -1.91
C ILE A 28 1.74 -2.98 -3.44
N TYR A 29 1.79 -1.78 -3.99
CA TYR A 29 1.93 -1.53 -5.42
C TYR A 29 3.41 -1.32 -5.74
N ARG A 30 3.87 -2.03 -6.76
CA ARG A 30 5.24 -1.97 -7.28
C ARG A 30 5.22 -1.51 -8.73
N ALA A 31 6.18 -0.69 -9.11
CA ALA A 31 6.41 -0.29 -10.49
C ALA A 31 6.97 -1.47 -11.29
N GLU A 32 6.98 -1.35 -12.62
CA GLU A 32 7.47 -2.40 -13.51
C GLU A 32 8.97 -2.71 -13.30
N ASP A 33 9.75 -1.71 -12.88
CA ASP A 33 11.17 -1.86 -12.51
C ASP A 33 11.39 -2.53 -11.15
N GLY A 34 10.32 -2.85 -10.41
CA GLY A 34 10.37 -3.49 -9.09
C GLY A 34 10.43 -2.52 -7.91
N THR A 35 10.53 -1.20 -8.14
CA THR A 35 10.46 -0.20 -7.07
C THR A 35 9.09 -0.20 -6.40
N ILE A 36 9.07 -0.17 -5.08
CA ILE A 36 7.83 -0.04 -4.31
C ILE A 36 7.33 1.40 -4.42
N VAL A 37 6.15 1.58 -5.04
CA VAL A 37 5.52 2.89 -5.19
C VAL A 37 4.79 3.28 -3.90
N GLY A 38 4.16 2.30 -3.23
CA GLY A 38 3.38 2.56 -2.02
C GLY A 38 2.32 1.50 -1.73
N CYS A 39 1.56 1.68 -0.65
CA CYS A 39 0.39 0.87 -0.31
C CYS A 39 -0.92 1.52 -0.78
N ASP A 40 -2.05 0.88 -0.51
CA ASP A 40 -3.40 1.39 -0.77
C ASP A 40 -3.72 2.73 -0.09
N ARG A 41 -2.99 3.07 0.99
CA ARG A 41 -3.12 4.37 1.66
C ARG A 41 -2.20 5.44 1.10
N CYS A 42 -1.10 5.03 0.47
CA CYS A 42 -0.15 5.98 -0.12
C CYS A 42 -0.58 6.38 -1.53
N ILE A 43 -1.24 5.47 -2.25
CA ILE A 43 -1.57 5.62 -3.66
C ILE A 43 -3.09 5.62 -3.79
N GLU A 44 -3.60 6.61 -4.49
CA GLU A 44 -5.00 6.67 -4.89
C GLU A 44 -5.14 6.21 -6.35
N ALA A 45 -6.15 5.39 -6.61
CA ALA A 45 -6.54 5.08 -7.97
C ALA A 45 -7.44 6.22 -8.49
N ALA A 46 -6.91 7.03 -9.40
CA ALA A 46 -7.64 8.10 -10.08
C ALA A 46 -7.84 7.75 -11.56
N ASP A 47 -8.93 8.24 -12.15
CA ASP A 47 -9.19 8.06 -13.59
C ASP A 47 -8.31 9.00 -14.41
N ALA A 48 -7.59 8.46 -15.40
CA ALA A 48 -6.65 9.23 -16.20
C ALA A 48 -7.33 10.35 -17.01
N TRP A 49 -8.63 10.26 -17.29
CA TRP A 49 -9.38 11.32 -17.97
C TRP A 49 -9.73 12.49 -17.04
N GLU A 50 -9.76 12.25 -15.73
CA GLU A 50 -10.03 13.26 -14.71
C GLU A 50 -8.74 13.95 -14.22
N VAL A 51 -7.57 13.39 -14.52
CA VAL A 51 -6.26 13.94 -14.17
C VAL A 51 -5.72 14.79 -15.31
N ASN A 52 -5.75 16.13 -15.15
CA ASN A 52 -5.29 17.07 -16.19
C ASN A 52 -3.82 16.85 -16.58
N GLU A 53 -2.98 16.42 -15.63
CA GLU A 53 -1.56 16.12 -15.85
C GLU A 53 -1.31 14.92 -16.77
N CYS A 54 -2.31 14.05 -16.95
CA CYS A 54 -2.23 12.92 -17.88
C CYS A 54 -2.44 13.33 -19.35
N PHE A 55 -2.83 14.58 -19.62
CA PHE A 55 -2.93 15.10 -20.98
C PHE A 55 -1.60 15.77 -21.38
N PRO A 56 -0.84 15.20 -22.32
CA PRO A 56 0.31 15.91 -22.88
C PRO A 56 -0.22 17.19 -23.54
N GLU A 57 0.31 18.34 -23.13
CA GLU A 57 -0.04 19.64 -23.71
C GLU A 57 0.06 19.51 -25.23
N LYS A 58 -1.05 19.74 -25.94
CA LYS A 58 -1.03 19.79 -27.39
C LYS A 58 -0.29 21.08 -27.77
N GLU A 59 0.98 20.93 -28.11
CA GLU A 59 1.71 21.95 -28.87
C GLU A 59 1.09 22.14 -30.26
#